data_AF-A0A381Y089-F1
#
_entry.id   AF-A0A381Y089-F1
#
_cell.length_a   1.000
_cell.length_b   1.000
_cell.length_c   1.000
_cell.angle_alpha   90.00
_cell.angle_beta   90.00
_cell.angle_gamma   90.00
#
_symmetry.space_group_name_H-M   'P 1'
#
loop_
_entity.id
_entity.type
_entity.pdbx_description
1 polymer ?
#
loop_
_entity_poly.entity_id
_entity_poly.type
_entity_poly.pdbx_seq_one_letter_code
_entity_poly.pdbx_strand_id
1 'polypeptide(L)' 'MHRPLRHIIGWSGLIFIISFLAGFMSFFFNLSGYNINTRWIFIPCLALTLFLIPKVNDWIKK' A
#
# COMPACT_ATOMS: atom_id res chain seq x y z
N MET A 1 -3.59 -24.83 -1.00
CA MET A 1 -2.41 -23.96 -1.28
C MET A 1 -1.47 -24.01 -0.10
N HIS A 2 -0.17 -24.20 -0.33
CA HIS A 2 0.85 -24.23 0.72
C HIS A 2 0.84 -22.90 1.51
N ARG A 3 0.88 -22.95 2.85
CA ARG A 3 0.98 -21.75 3.73
C ARG A 3 2.01 -20.70 3.28
N PRO A 4 3.23 -21.04 2.81
CA PRO A 4 4.20 -20.04 2.37
C PRO A 4 3.75 -19.27 1.13
N LEU A 5 3.02 -19.91 0.21
CA LEU A 5 2.50 -19.27 -1.01
C LEU A 5 1.43 -18.22 -0.67
N ARG A 6 0.57 -18.50 0.31
CA ARG A 6 -0.43 -17.54 0.80
C ARG A 6 0.21 -16.34 1.48
N HIS A 7 1.29 -16.57 2.24
CA HIS A 7 2.08 -15.51 2.84
C HIS A 7 2.66 -14.59 1.76
N ILE A 8 3.31 -15.16 0.75
CA ILE A 8 3.90 -14.38 -0.36
C ILE A 8 2.82 -13.57 -1.10
N ILE A 9 1.68 -14.18 -1.42
CA ILE A 9 0.58 -13.50 -2.13
C ILE A 9 -0.02 -12.37 -1.28
N GLY A 10 -0.25 -12.60 0.01
CA GLY A 10 -0.81 -11.60 0.92
C GLY A 10 0.08 -10.36 1.04
N TRP A 11 1.38 -10.56 1.30
CA TRP A 11 2.34 -9.46 1.44
C TRP A 11 2.66 -8.79 0.09
N SER A 12 2.74 -9.55 -0.99
CA SER A 12 2.91 -9.01 -2.35
C SER A 12 1.74 -8.11 -2.75
N GLY A 13 0.50 -8.53 -2.45
CA GLY A 13 -0.69 -7.71 -2.68
C GLY A 13 -0.68 -6.41 -1.89
N LEU A 14 -0.21 -6.44 -0.63
CA LEU A 14 -0.06 -5.24 0.19
C LEU A 14 0.93 -4.24 -0.44
N ILE A 15 2.10 -4.72 -0.85
CA ILE A 15 3.15 -3.89 -1.47
C ILE A 15 2.63 -3.28 -2.77
N PHE A 16 1.90 -4.05 -3.58
CA PHE A 16 1.33 -3.56 -4.84
C PHE A 16 0.33 -2.42 -4.61
N ILE A 17 -0.59 -2.58 -3.64
CA ILE A 17 -1.59 -1.53 -3.33
C ILE A 17 -0.91 -0.25 -2.85
N ILE A 18 0.07 -0.36 -1.94
CA ILE A 18 0.80 0.81 -1.42
C ILE A 18 1.58 1.50 -2.55
N SER A 19 2.24 0.73 -3.41
CA SER A 19 3.02 1.26 -4.54
C SER A 19 2.13 1.95 -5.56
N PHE A 20 0.97 1.36 -5.86
CA PHE A 20 -0.02 1.95 -6.75
C PHE A 20 -0.56 3.27 -6.19
N LEU A 21 -0.91 3.31 -4.90
CA LEU A 21 -1.40 4.53 -4.26
C LEU A 21 -0.34 5.63 -4.22
N ALA A 22 0.91 5.28 -3.90
CA ALA A 22 2.03 6.22 -3.90
C ALA A 22 2.28 6.79 -5.31
N GLY A 23 2.28 5.95 -6.34
CA GLY A 23 2.41 6.38 -7.74
C GLY A 23 1.25 7.25 -8.19
N PHE A 24 0.01 6.89 -7.85
CA PHE A 24 -1.19 7.66 -8.14
C PHE A 24 -1.10 9.05 -7.48
N MET A 25 -0.82 9.11 -6.17
CA MET A 25 -0.66 10.38 -5.47
C MET A 25 0.45 11.25 -6.09
N SER A 26 1.61 10.65 -6.39
CA SER A 26 2.72 11.37 -7.03
C SER A 26 2.34 11.92 -8.41
N PHE A 27 1.54 11.20 -9.20
CA PHE A 27 1.05 11.66 -10.49
C PHE A 27 0.14 12.88 -10.37
N PHE A 28 -0.84 12.83 -9.46
CA PHE A 28 -1.73 13.97 -9.18
C PHE A 28 -0.98 15.16 -8.60
N PHE A 29 0.01 14.93 -7.76
CA PHE A 29 0.83 16.00 -7.19
C PHE A 29 1.68 16.69 -8.24
N ASN A 30 2.31 15.93 -9.14
CA ASN A 30 3.05 16.48 -10.27
C ASN A 30 2.13 17.32 -11.19
N LEU A 31 0.89 16.88 -11.41
CA LEU A 31 -0.13 17.63 -12.15
C LEU A 31 -0.59 18.91 -11.45
N SER A 32 -0.67 18.90 -10.12
CA SER A 32 -1.19 20.06 -9.37
C SER A 32 -0.24 21.25 -9.33
N GLY A 33 1.04 21.07 -9.67
CA GLY A 33 2.07 22.13 -9.61
C GLY A 33 2.40 22.63 -8.20
N TYR A 34 1.82 22.05 -7.14
CA TYR A 34 2.13 22.39 -5.76
C TYR A 34 3.40 21.67 -5.29
N ASN A 35 4.27 22.42 -4.59
CA ASN A 35 5.42 21.86 -3.88
C ASN A 35 4.94 21.22 -2.56
N ILE A 36 4.26 20.08 -2.69
CA ILE A 36 3.66 19.37 -1.56
C ILE A 36 4.76 18.56 -0.91
N ASN A 37 4.97 18.80 0.39
CA ASN A 37 5.94 18.07 1.19
C ASN A 37 5.65 16.56 1.09
N THR A 38 6.67 15.75 0.77
CA THR A 38 6.56 14.28 0.61
C THR A 38 5.87 13.60 1.79
N ARG A 39 5.92 14.23 2.97
CA ARG A 39 5.17 13.86 4.17
C ARG A 39 3.67 13.60 3.91
N TRP A 40 3.03 14.34 3.01
CA TRP A 40 1.61 14.17 2.66
C TRP A 40 1.33 12.91 1.82
N ILE A 41 2.34 12.33 1.16
CA ILE A 41 2.25 11.01 0.50
C ILE A 41 2.50 9.90 1.53
N PHE A 42 3.48 10.10 2.41
CA PHE A 42 3.88 9.09 3.38
C PHE A 42 2.80 8.78 4.42
N ILE A 43 2.13 9.80 4.95
CA ILE A 43 1.07 9.62 5.97
C ILE A 43 -0.07 8.69 5.49
N PRO A 44 -0.71 8.92 4.33
CA PRO A 44 -1.78 8.04 3.85
C PRO A 44 -1.25 6.64 3.51
N CYS A 45 -0.04 6.51 2.95
CA CYS A 45 0.55 5.19 2.72
C CYS A 45 0.77 4.40 4.03
N LEU A 46 1.24 5.05 5.09
CA LEU A 46 1.45 4.43 6.40
C LEU A 46 0.11 4.03 7.05
N ALA A 47 -0.89 4.91 7.00
CA ALA A 47 -2.22 4.64 7.51
C ALA A 47 -2.88 3.45 6.78
N LEU A 48 -2.76 3.42 5.45
CA LEU A 48 -3.31 2.35 4.62
C LEU A 48 -2.60 1.00 4.89
N THR A 49 -1.29 1.03 5.10
CA THR A 49 -0.51 -0.15 5.48
C THR A 49 -1.01 -0.73 6.80
N LEU A 50 -1.14 0.11 7.83
CA LEU A 50 -1.64 -0.29 9.15
C LEU A 50 -3.07 -0.84 9.08
N PHE A 51 -3.93 -0.24 8.26
CA PHE A 51 -5.30 -0.69 8.04
C PHE A 51 -5.38 -2.04 7.33
N LEU A 52 -4.48 -2.31 6.38
CA LEU A 52 -4.51 -3.54 5.57
C LEU A 52 -3.78 -4.71 6.22
N ILE A 53 -2.86 -4.51 7.18
CA ILE A 53 -2.20 -5.59 7.93
C ILE A 53 -3.18 -6.65 8.47
N PRO A 54 -4.24 -6.31 9.22
CA PRO A 54 -5.19 -7.32 9.70
C PRO A 54 -5.92 -8.03 8.54
N LYS A 55 -6.19 -7.33 7.43
CA LYS A 55 -6.81 -7.89 6.22
C LYS A 55 -5.89 -8.88 5.50
N VAL A 56 -4.59 -8.57 5.42
CA VAL A 56 -3.56 -9.45 4.85
C VAL A 56 -3.43 -10.72 5.68
N ASN A 57 -3.45 -10.59 7.01
CA ASN A 57 -3.46 -11.76 7.89
C ASN A 57 -4.70 -12.65 7.72
N ASP A 58 -5.87 -12.07 7.43
CA ASP A 58 -7.08 -12.82 7.08
C ASP A 58 -6.91 -13.57 5.75
N TRP A 59 -6.35 -12.91 4.72
CA TRP A 59 -6.05 -13.53 3.42
C TRP A 59 -5.04 -14.68 3.51
N ILE A 60 -4.09 -14.61 4.44
CA ILE A 60 -3.09 -15.66 4.65
C ILE A 60 -3.71 -16.87 5.36
N LYS A 61 -4.64 -16.63 6.29
CA LYS A 61 -5.31 -17.69 7.07
C LYS A 61 -6.37 -18.44 6.26
N LYS A 62 -7.07 -17.76 5.36
CA LYS A 62 -8.15 -18.30 4.52
C LYS A 62 -7.61 -19.15 3.38
#